data_AF-A0A7T1MH14-F1
#
_entry.id   AF-A0A7T1MH14-F1
#
_cell.length_a   1.000
_cell.length_b   1.000
_cell.length_c   1.000
_cell.angle_alpha   90.00
_cell.angle_beta   90.00
_cell.angle_gamma   90.00
#
_symmetry.space_group_name_H-M   'P 1'
#
loop_
_entity.id
_entity.type
_entity.pdbx_description
1 polymer ?
#
loop_
_entity_poly.entity_id
_entity_poly.type
_entity_poly.pdbx_seq_one_letter_code
_entity_poly.pdbx_strand_id
1 'polypeptide(L)'
;MSASRPDVSGQEPEAATGSPLVEETADTQPEGVATVEPAAPEQQPGASQAWLTVFLSTATTVFLAELGDKTQLAALLLSAESGRPAVVFVGASLALISSSLVGVVLGRWLSRLMAPQQLERGAGVLMVVLGLWLGRQAMLQLAPAALSVPSG
;
A
#
# COMPACT_ATOMS: atom_id res chain seq x y z
N MET A 1 19.25 -10.52 -102.59
CA MET A 1 20.61 -10.18 -102.09
C MET A 1 20.73 -10.73 -100.68
N SER A 2 21.59 -11.72 -100.46
CA SER A 2 23.05 -11.61 -100.25
C SER A 2 23.39 -11.31 -98.78
N ALA A 3 24.11 -12.25 -98.17
CA ALA A 3 24.46 -12.32 -96.76
C ALA A 3 25.35 -11.18 -96.24
N SER A 4 25.36 -11.00 -94.91
CA SER A 4 26.54 -11.35 -94.10
C SER A 4 26.25 -11.41 -92.58
N ARG A 5 26.93 -12.35 -91.91
CA ARG A 5 27.03 -12.58 -90.45
C ARG A 5 28.21 -11.73 -89.87
N PRO A 6 28.65 -11.81 -88.59
CA PRO A 6 28.26 -12.70 -87.46
C PRO A 6 27.91 -11.88 -86.18
N ASP A 7 28.07 -12.26 -84.89
CA ASP A 7 28.69 -13.41 -84.20
C ASP A 7 28.23 -13.55 -82.71
N VAL A 8 28.90 -14.44 -81.95
CA VAL A 8 29.02 -14.59 -80.47
C VAL A 8 27.94 -15.39 -79.73
N SER A 9 28.31 -16.65 -79.56
CA SER A 9 27.94 -17.63 -78.52
C SER A 9 28.26 -17.23 -77.06
N GLY A 10 27.45 -17.72 -76.12
CA GLY A 10 27.70 -17.77 -74.66
C GLY A 10 26.35 -17.86 -73.93
N GLN A 11 26.00 -18.98 -73.27
CA GLN A 11 26.27 -19.26 -71.85
C GLN A 11 25.85 -18.09 -70.93
N GLU A 12 25.08 -18.24 -69.86
CA GLU A 12 24.26 -19.26 -69.20
C GLU A 12 23.63 -18.50 -67.97
N PRO A 13 22.69 -19.05 -67.17
CA PRO A 13 22.01 -18.26 -66.14
C PRO A 13 22.81 -18.22 -64.82
N GLU A 14 23.42 -17.08 -64.49
CA GLU A 14 24.14 -16.92 -63.21
C GLU A 14 23.20 -16.42 -62.10
N ALA A 15 23.03 -17.23 -61.06
CA ALA A 15 22.31 -16.87 -59.84
C ALA A 15 23.29 -16.31 -58.80
N ALA A 16 23.13 -15.04 -58.41
CA ALA A 16 23.92 -14.44 -57.32
C ALA A 16 23.08 -13.48 -56.46
N THR A 17 22.65 -13.99 -55.30
CA THR A 17 22.31 -13.18 -54.12
C THR A 17 23.48 -12.26 -53.77
N GLY A 18 23.22 -10.97 -53.58
CA GLY A 18 24.27 -9.97 -53.36
C GLY A 18 23.79 -8.72 -52.62
N SER A 19 23.20 -8.88 -51.44
CA SER A 19 22.98 -7.75 -50.51
C SER A 19 24.34 -7.14 -50.11
N PRO A 20 24.47 -5.81 -50.02
CA PRO A 20 25.73 -5.19 -49.64
C PRO A 20 26.05 -5.45 -48.17
N LEU A 21 27.04 -6.32 -47.99
CA LEU A 21 28.06 -6.32 -46.94
C LEU A 21 28.05 -5.10 -46.00
N VAL A 22 27.49 -5.29 -44.81
CA VAL A 22 27.98 -4.65 -43.57
C VAL A 22 28.18 -5.77 -42.57
N GLU A 23 29.37 -6.35 -42.63
CA GLU A 23 29.89 -7.22 -41.59
C GLU A 23 30.60 -6.33 -40.57
N GLU A 24 30.01 -6.13 -39.39
CA GLU A 24 30.72 -5.66 -38.20
C GLU A 24 30.63 -6.76 -37.15
N THR A 25 31.76 -7.44 -36.95
CA THR A 25 31.94 -8.53 -36.01
C THR A 25 32.52 -8.03 -34.67
N ALA A 26 32.36 -8.85 -33.63
CA ALA A 26 32.80 -8.63 -32.24
C ALA A 26 32.00 -7.55 -31.46
N ASP A 27 31.38 -7.86 -30.32
CA ASP A 27 32.00 -8.61 -29.23
C ASP A 27 30.98 -9.44 -28.43
N THR A 28 30.90 -10.76 -28.69
CA THR A 28 30.10 -11.67 -27.86
C THR A 28 30.93 -12.06 -26.64
N GLN A 29 30.85 -11.24 -25.60
CA GLN A 29 31.44 -11.53 -24.30
C GLN A 29 30.95 -12.90 -23.80
N PRO A 30 31.84 -13.84 -23.44
CA PRO A 30 31.42 -15.12 -22.91
C PRO A 30 30.89 -14.90 -21.50
N GLU A 31 29.57 -14.70 -21.37
CA GLU A 31 28.85 -14.68 -20.12
C GLU A 31 29.28 -15.90 -19.30
N GLY A 32 30.03 -15.64 -18.22
CA GLY A 32 30.55 -16.70 -17.37
C GLY A 32 29.38 -17.53 -16.88
N VAL A 33 29.51 -18.86 -16.93
CA VAL A 33 28.52 -19.77 -16.34
C VAL A 33 28.55 -19.52 -14.84
N ALA A 34 27.70 -18.60 -14.40
CA ALA A 34 27.36 -18.41 -13.01
C ALA A 34 26.69 -19.72 -12.60
N THR A 35 27.46 -20.55 -11.90
CA THR A 35 26.94 -21.71 -11.18
C THR A 35 25.80 -21.18 -10.33
N VAL A 36 24.56 -21.50 -10.72
CA VAL A 36 23.38 -21.15 -9.95
C VAL A 36 23.47 -21.97 -8.67
N GLU A 37 24.06 -21.36 -7.64
CA GLU A 37 24.05 -21.90 -6.28
C GLU A 37 22.60 -22.23 -5.96
N PRO A 38 22.27 -23.48 -5.61
CA PRO A 38 20.89 -23.87 -5.39
C PRO A 38 20.35 -23.06 -4.23
N ALA A 39 19.46 -22.12 -4.55
CA ALA A 39 18.86 -21.23 -3.55
C ALA A 39 18.38 -22.07 -2.37
N ALA A 40 18.93 -21.77 -1.18
CA ALA A 40 18.64 -22.51 0.03
C ALA A 40 17.11 -22.64 0.17
N PRO A 41 16.58 -23.84 0.45
CA PRO A 41 15.15 -24.09 0.35
C PRO A 41 14.39 -23.08 1.19
N GLU A 42 13.63 -22.21 0.53
CA GLU A 42 12.83 -21.20 1.23
C GLU A 42 11.90 -21.95 2.19
N GLN A 43 12.18 -21.81 3.49
CA GLN A 43 11.43 -22.47 4.55
C GLN A 43 10.08 -21.77 4.66
N GLN A 44 9.19 -22.13 3.75
CA GLN A 44 7.85 -21.57 3.62
C GLN A 44 7.16 -21.79 4.97
N PRO A 45 6.86 -20.71 5.73
CA PRO A 45 6.41 -20.85 7.10
C PRO A 45 5.13 -21.68 7.10
N GLY A 46 5.13 -22.78 7.87
CA GLY A 46 3.96 -23.65 7.97
C GLY A 46 2.72 -22.83 8.29
N ALA A 47 1.55 -23.18 7.73
CA ALA A 47 0.39 -22.31 7.75
C ALA A 47 0.06 -21.74 9.14
N SER A 48 0.19 -22.54 10.21
CA SER A 48 0.05 -22.07 11.60
C SER A 48 0.97 -20.89 11.95
N GLN A 49 2.24 -20.94 11.56
CA GLN A 49 3.23 -19.89 11.78
C GLN A 49 2.90 -18.63 10.98
N ALA A 50 2.52 -18.77 9.70
CA ALA A 50 2.11 -17.63 8.87
C ALA A 50 0.88 -16.91 9.46
N TRP A 51 -0.15 -17.66 9.86
CA TRP A 51 -1.36 -17.11 10.48
C TRP A 51 -1.08 -16.47 11.85
N LEU A 52 -0.24 -17.09 12.68
CA LEU A 52 0.23 -16.50 13.94
C LEU A 52 0.98 -15.19 13.70
N THR A 53 1.89 -15.13 12.73
CA THR A 53 2.64 -13.90 12.39
C THR A 53 1.70 -12.78 11.93
N VAL A 54 0.72 -13.07 11.06
CA VAL A 54 -0.27 -12.08 10.62
C VAL A 54 -1.14 -11.61 11.78
N PHE A 55 -1.60 -12.53 12.65
CA PHE A 55 -2.39 -12.18 13.83
C PHE A 55 -1.60 -11.31 14.81
N LEU A 56 -0.40 -11.75 15.22
CA LEU A 56 0.45 -11.03 16.18
C LEU A 56 0.89 -9.66 15.65
N SER A 57 1.30 -9.54 14.39
CA SER A 57 1.71 -8.25 13.80
C SER A 57 0.53 -7.28 13.71
N THR A 58 -0.63 -7.74 13.24
CA THR A 58 -1.84 -6.91 13.13
C THR A 58 -2.37 -6.52 14.51
N ALA A 59 -2.46 -7.47 15.44
CA ALA A 59 -2.89 -7.23 16.82
C ALA A 59 -1.94 -6.25 17.52
N THR A 60 -0.62 -6.39 17.37
CA THR A 60 0.36 -5.47 17.99
C THR A 60 0.25 -4.07 17.39
N THR A 61 0.18 -3.96 16.05
CA THR A 61 0.06 -2.65 15.36
C THR A 61 -1.22 -1.92 15.76
N VAL A 62 -2.37 -2.61 15.74
CA VAL A 62 -3.66 -2.02 16.12
C VAL A 62 -3.69 -1.71 17.63
N PHE A 63 -3.19 -2.61 18.47
CA PHE A 63 -3.12 -2.38 19.92
C PHE A 63 -2.28 -1.15 20.25
N LEU A 64 -1.12 -0.96 19.63
CA LEU A 64 -0.28 0.24 19.82
C LEU A 64 -0.94 1.51 19.28
N ALA A 65 -1.65 1.43 18.14
CA ALA A 65 -2.34 2.58 17.56
C ALA A 65 -3.54 3.05 18.40
N GLU A 66 -4.23 2.12 19.06
CA GLU A 66 -5.42 2.37 19.89
C GLU A 66 -5.10 2.51 21.38
N LEU A 67 -3.83 2.33 21.81
CA LEU A 67 -3.49 2.21 23.23
C LEU A 67 -3.75 3.51 24.00
N GLY A 68 -4.70 3.46 24.95
CA GLY A 68 -5.05 4.64 25.74
C GLY A 68 -5.94 5.64 25.01
N ASP A 69 -6.66 5.24 23.97
CA ASP A 69 -7.77 6.05 23.45
C ASP A 69 -8.75 6.43 24.58
N LYS A 70 -9.36 7.61 24.45
CA LYS A 70 -10.34 8.15 25.39
C LYS A 70 -11.52 7.21 25.62
N THR A 71 -11.90 6.41 24.62
CA THR A 71 -12.97 5.40 24.74
C THR A 71 -12.57 4.27 25.69
N GLN A 72 -11.30 3.86 25.71
CA GLN A 72 -10.79 2.86 26.65
C GLN A 72 -10.76 3.39 28.09
N LEU A 73 -10.28 4.62 28.29
CA LEU A 73 -10.30 5.27 29.60
C LEU A 73 -11.73 5.49 30.10
N ALA A 74 -12.66 5.92 29.25
CA ALA A 74 -14.07 6.06 29.60
C ALA A 74 -14.70 4.73 30.02
N ALA A 75 -14.44 3.64 29.28
CA ALA A 75 -14.91 2.31 29.64
C ALA A 75 -14.30 1.79 30.96
N LEU A 76 -13.01 2.03 31.19
CA LEU A 76 -12.32 1.67 32.43
C LEU A 76 -12.89 2.43 33.64
N LEU A 77 -13.05 3.75 33.53
CA LEU A 77 -13.63 4.59 34.58
C LEU A 77 -15.07 4.20 34.89
N LEU A 78 -15.91 3.99 33.87
CA LEU A 78 -17.29 3.53 34.04
C LEU A 78 -17.35 2.12 34.66
N SER A 79 -16.40 1.24 34.34
CA SER A 79 -16.28 -0.07 34.99
C SER A 79 -15.85 0.02 36.45
N ALA A 80 -14.99 0.96 36.79
CA ALA A 80 -14.55 1.21 38.18
C ALA A 80 -15.66 1.84 39.02
N GLU A 81 -16.41 2.81 38.46
CA GLU A 81 -17.51 3.51 39.13
C GLU A 81 -18.74 2.61 39.34
N SER A 82 -19.13 1.83 38.31
CA SER A 82 -20.32 0.98 38.38
C SER A 82 -20.16 -0.30 39.20
N GLY A 83 -18.94 -0.72 39.50
CA GLY A 83 -18.62 -2.00 40.15
C GLY A 83 -19.09 -3.25 39.38
N ARG A 84 -19.52 -3.09 38.11
CA ARG A 84 -20.21 -4.14 37.32
C ARG A 84 -19.58 -4.31 35.93
N PRO A 85 -18.33 -4.82 35.86
CA PRO A 85 -17.53 -4.85 34.62
C PRO A 85 -18.25 -5.54 33.45
N ALA A 86 -18.99 -6.63 33.70
CA ALA A 86 -19.73 -7.33 32.66
C ALA A 86 -20.82 -6.47 31.99
N VAL A 87 -21.49 -5.58 32.75
CA VAL A 87 -22.53 -4.69 32.21
C VAL A 87 -21.89 -3.60 31.35
N VAL A 88 -20.76 -3.04 31.81
CA VAL A 88 -20.00 -2.02 31.06
C VAL A 88 -19.41 -2.60 29.79
N PHE A 89 -18.87 -3.83 29.83
CA PHE A 89 -18.40 -4.53 28.64
C PHE A 89 -19.50 -4.70 27.58
N VAL A 90 -20.70 -5.17 27.99
CA VAL A 90 -21.83 -5.32 27.07
C VAL A 90 -22.31 -3.97 26.54
N GLY A 91 -22.41 -2.94 27.40
CA GLY A 91 -22.80 -1.58 27.00
C GLY A 91 -21.83 -0.95 26.00
N ALA A 92 -20.52 -1.02 26.27
CA ALA A 92 -19.48 -0.53 25.36
C ALA A 92 -19.46 -1.32 24.04
N SER A 93 -19.63 -2.65 24.09
CA SER A 93 -19.72 -3.48 22.88
C SER A 93 -20.92 -3.09 22.02
N LEU A 94 -22.10 -2.90 22.61
CA LEU A 94 -23.31 -2.46 21.92
C LEU A 94 -23.15 -1.05 21.34
N ALA A 95 -22.52 -0.13 22.07
CA ALA A 95 -22.24 1.22 21.60
C ALA A 95 -21.29 1.20 20.38
N LEU A 96 -20.23 0.39 20.43
CA LEU A 96 -19.29 0.21 19.32
C LEU A 96 -20.00 -0.37 18.08
N ILE A 97 -20.74 -1.48 18.24
CA ILE A 97 -21.50 -2.11 17.14
C ILE A 97 -22.49 -1.12 16.53
N SER A 98 -23.20 -0.35 17.36
CA SER A 98 -24.17 0.66 16.90
C SER A 98 -23.48 1.80 16.13
N SER A 99 -22.34 2.29 16.64
CA SER A 99 -21.53 3.32 15.98
C SER A 99 -20.99 2.84 14.63
N SER A 100 -20.43 1.63 14.57
CA SER A 100 -19.97 1.02 13.32
C SER A 100 -21.11 0.82 12.32
N LEU A 101 -22.30 0.38 12.78
CA LEU A 101 -23.47 0.21 11.92
C LEU A 101 -23.93 1.54 11.32
N VAL A 102 -24.02 2.61 12.13
CA VAL A 102 -24.34 3.96 11.66
C VAL A 102 -23.29 4.45 10.67
N GLY A 103 -22.00 4.25 10.95
CA GLY A 103 -20.91 4.60 10.05
C GLY A 103 -20.98 3.88 8.70
N VAL A 104 -21.27 2.57 8.70
CA VAL A 104 -21.43 1.78 7.47
C VAL A 104 -22.67 2.20 6.69
N VAL A 105 -23.81 2.44 7.35
CA VAL A 105 -25.05 2.90 6.68
C VAL A 105 -24.83 4.29 6.07
N LEU A 106 -24.25 5.22 6.82
CA LEU A 106 -23.96 6.57 6.33
C LEU A 106 -22.93 6.55 5.20
N GLY A 107 -21.87 5.76 5.32
CA GLY A 107 -20.86 5.59 4.26
C GLY A 107 -21.44 4.98 2.98
N ARG A 108 -22.33 3.96 3.10
CA ARG A 108 -23.05 3.36 1.97
C ARG A 108 -24.11 4.28 1.36
N TRP A 109 -24.64 5.22 2.12
CA TRP A 109 -25.51 6.27 1.58
C TRP A 109 -24.68 7.30 0.82
N LEU A 110 -23.61 7.83 1.44
CA LEU A 110 -22.77 8.86 0.87
C LEU A 110 -22.04 8.41 -0.41
N SER A 111 -21.63 7.14 -0.49
CA SER A 111 -21.03 6.54 -1.69
C SER A 111 -22.01 6.31 -2.86
N ARG A 112 -23.32 6.48 -2.66
CA ARG A 112 -24.31 6.53 -3.75
C ARG A 112 -24.50 7.93 -4.31
N LEU A 113 -24.20 8.97 -3.54
CA LEU A 113 -24.34 10.36 -3.97
C LEU A 113 -23.05 10.89 -4.61
N MET A 114 -21.88 10.47 -4.12
CA MET A 114 -20.58 11.05 -4.45
C MET A 114 -19.66 10.04 -5.16
N ALA A 115 -18.82 10.52 -6.08
CA ALA A 115 -17.80 9.68 -6.72
C ALA A 115 -16.71 9.28 -5.71
N PRO A 116 -16.09 8.09 -5.82
CA PRO A 116 -15.08 7.61 -4.86
C PRO A 116 -13.94 8.60 -4.60
N GLN A 117 -13.45 9.27 -5.65
CA GLN A 117 -12.37 10.25 -5.57
C GLN A 117 -12.76 11.52 -4.80
N GLN A 118 -14.05 11.87 -4.75
CA GLN A 118 -14.55 12.98 -3.93
C GLN A 118 -14.63 12.58 -2.47
N LEU A 119 -15.03 11.33 -2.19
CA LEU A 119 -15.11 10.78 -0.84
C LEU A 119 -13.71 10.66 -0.19
N GLU A 120 -12.73 10.17 -0.94
CA GLU A 120 -11.33 10.03 -0.50
C GLU A 120 -10.69 11.40 -0.21
N ARG A 121 -10.82 12.37 -1.14
CA ARG A 121 -10.36 13.75 -0.92
C ARG A 121 -11.08 14.42 0.26
N GLY A 122 -12.39 14.19 0.38
CA GLY A 122 -13.20 14.71 1.49
C GLY A 122 -12.73 14.17 2.84
N ALA A 123 -12.45 12.86 2.94
CA ALA A 123 -11.89 12.24 4.14
C ALA A 123 -10.50 12.80 4.47
N GLY A 124 -9.61 12.93 3.49
CA GLY A 124 -8.27 13.52 3.69
C GLY A 124 -8.30 14.97 4.16
N VAL A 125 -9.12 15.82 3.53
CA VAL A 125 -9.31 17.22 3.93
C VAL A 125 -9.91 17.30 5.34
N LEU A 126 -10.92 16.49 5.64
CA LEU A 126 -11.52 16.42 6.98
C LEU A 126 -10.50 16.02 8.04
N MET A 127 -9.62 15.05 7.75
CA MET A 127 -8.55 14.64 8.65
C MET A 127 -7.56 15.78 8.94
N VAL A 128 -7.10 16.48 7.89
CA VAL A 128 -6.21 17.65 8.04
C VAL A 128 -6.86 18.76 8.86
N VAL A 129 -8.14 19.07 8.61
CA VAL A 129 -8.91 20.08 9.35
C VAL A 129 -9.08 19.69 10.82
N LEU A 130 -9.44 18.44 11.11
CA LEU A 130 -9.56 17.93 12.48
C LEU A 130 -8.22 17.94 13.21
N GLY A 131 -7.13 17.50 12.56
CA GLY A 131 -5.78 17.52 13.13
C GLY A 131 -5.31 18.93 13.47
N LEU A 132 -5.50 19.90 12.57
CA LEU A 132 -5.22 21.32 12.82
C LEU A 132 -6.08 21.88 13.96
N TRP A 133 -7.36 21.51 14.02
CA TRP A 133 -8.28 21.99 15.06
C TRP A 133 -7.93 21.43 16.45
N LEU A 134 -7.66 20.11 16.56
CA LEU A 134 -7.20 19.47 17.80
C LEU A 134 -5.83 20.02 18.23
N GLY A 135 -4.89 20.17 17.29
CA GLY A 135 -3.57 20.75 17.56
C GLY A 135 -3.65 22.18 18.07
N ARG A 136 -4.51 23.02 17.45
CA ARG A 136 -4.79 24.38 17.94
C ARG A 136 -5.44 24.36 19.33
N GLN A 137 -6.40 23.47 19.57
CA GLN A 137 -7.07 23.35 20.86
C GLN A 137 -6.09 22.94 21.97
N ALA A 138 -5.19 22.00 21.70
CA ALA A 138 -4.11 21.63 22.61
C ALA A 138 -3.16 22.80 22.88
N MET A 139 -2.68 23.47 21.83
CA MET A 139 -1.79 24.64 21.98
C MET A 139 -2.42 25.75 22.82
N LEU A 140 -3.70 26.06 22.61
CA LEU A 140 -4.43 27.09 23.37
C LEU A 140 -4.70 26.70 24.84
N GLN A 141 -4.77 25.40 25.16
CA GLN A 141 -4.87 24.94 26.56
C GLN A 141 -3.51 24.94 27.27
N LEU A 142 -2.42 24.69 26.54
CA LEU A 142 -1.07 24.61 27.10
C LEU A 142 -0.41 26.00 27.27
N ALA A 143 -0.68 26.94 26.36
CA ALA A 143 -0.12 28.31 26.39
C ALA A 143 -0.34 29.08 27.72
N PRO A 144 -1.55 29.15 28.31
CA PRO A 144 -1.74 29.86 29.58
C PRO A 144 -1.04 29.17 30.75
N ALA A 145 -0.91 27.83 30.74
CA ALA A 145 -0.18 27.08 31.77
C ALA A 145 1.34 27.27 31.68
N ALA A 146 1.88 27.48 30.46
CA ALA A 146 3.30 27.76 30.24
C ALA A 146 3.72 29.18 30.67
N LEU A 147 2.78 30.13 30.71
CA LEU A 147 3.04 31.52 31.10
C LEU A 147 2.80 31.79 32.59
N SER A 148 2.20 30.86 33.33
CA SER A 148 1.95 30.97 34.78
C SER A 148 3.09 30.40 35.65
N VAL A 149 4.31 30.30 35.13
CA VAL A 149 5.49 29.88 35.91
C VAL A 149 5.79 30.94 36.99
N PRO A 150 5.74 30.62 38.29
CA PRO A 150 6.00 31.60 39.33
C PRO A 150 7.48 32.03 39.32
N SER A 151 7.74 33.33 39.16
CA SER A 151 9.05 33.92 39.41
C SER A 151 9.26 34.06 40.93
N GLY A 152 9.75 32.98 41.54
CA GLY A 152 10.26 32.95 42.93
C GLY A 152 11.73 33.35 43.01
#